data_AF-A0A9D5AFK9-F1
#
_entry.id   AF-A0A9D5AFK9-F1
#
_cell.length_a   1.000
_cell.length_b   1.000
_cell.length_c   1.000
_cell.angle_alpha   90.00
_cell.angle_beta   90.00
_cell.angle_gamma   90.00
#
_symmetry.space_group_name_H-M   'P 1'
#
loop_
_entity.id
_entity.type
_entity.pdbx_description
1 polymer ?
#
loop_
_entity_poly.entity_id
_entity_poly.type
_entity_poly.pdbx_seq_one_letter_code
_entity_poly.pdbx_strand_id
1 'polypeptide(L)'
;MARVKQTPRHARENQERKKRRNKPGTVALREIKKLQKTFQLLIPYAPFVRCVREITNQVSSLVTRWTPEALLSLQEAESQSGSRVDDIACKIGGISEYFVDD
;
A
#
# COMPACT_ATOMS: atom_id res chain seq x y z
N MET A 1 -4.89 -62.53 22.31
CA MET A 1 -5.50 -61.20 22.47
C MET A 1 -4.40 -60.14 22.42
N ALA A 2 -4.27 -59.39 21.32
CA ALA A 2 -3.23 -58.37 21.15
C ALA A 2 -3.75 -56.99 21.60
N ARG A 3 -3.06 -56.36 22.54
CA ARG A 3 -3.39 -55.03 23.08
C ARG A 3 -3.09 -53.96 22.02
N VAL A 4 -4.15 -53.40 21.42
CA VAL A 4 -4.07 -52.24 20.53
C VAL A 4 -3.49 -51.07 21.33
N LYS A 5 -2.26 -50.65 21.02
CA LYS A 5 -1.67 -49.41 21.54
C LYS A 5 -2.36 -48.24 20.83
N GLN A 6 -3.27 -47.57 21.53
CA GLN A 6 -3.85 -46.30 21.08
C GLN A 6 -2.73 -45.26 21.01
N THR A 7 -2.45 -44.75 19.81
CA THR A 7 -1.59 -43.57 19.63
C THR A 7 -2.43 -42.31 19.86
N PRO A 8 -2.01 -41.37 20.72
CA PRO A 8 -2.79 -40.16 20.94
C PRO A 8 -2.70 -39.27 19.70
N ARG A 9 -3.78 -39.24 18.89
CA ARG A 9 -3.91 -38.36 17.70
C ARG A 9 -4.20 -36.89 18.02
N HIS A 10 -4.26 -36.50 19.30
CA HIS A 10 -4.75 -35.18 19.73
C HIS A 10 -3.76 -34.35 20.57
N ALA A 11 -2.49 -34.28 20.16
CA ALA A 11 -1.49 -33.40 20.79
C ALA A 11 -1.07 -32.22 19.89
N ARG A 12 -2.01 -31.67 19.09
CA ARG A 12 -1.79 -30.43 18.31
C ARG A 12 -2.86 -29.37 18.57
N GLU A 13 -3.49 -29.43 19.73
CA GLU A 13 -4.49 -28.43 20.11
C GLU A 13 -3.82 -27.39 21.02
N ASN A 14 -3.82 -26.13 20.56
CA ASN A 14 -3.44 -24.95 21.33
C ASN A 14 -1.97 -24.77 21.77
N GLN A 15 -1.01 -25.02 20.88
CA GLN A 15 0.17 -24.15 20.88
C GLN A 15 -0.23 -22.84 20.21
N GLU A 16 -0.60 -21.85 21.04
CA GLU A 16 -0.71 -20.45 20.66
C GLU A 16 0.52 -20.11 19.80
N ARG A 17 0.32 -20.04 18.47
CA ARG A 17 1.42 -19.89 17.53
C ARG A 17 2.05 -18.54 17.80
N LYS A 18 3.14 -18.55 18.55
CA LYS A 18 3.91 -17.36 18.96
C LYS A 18 4.02 -16.46 17.73
N LYS A 19 3.45 -15.25 17.78
CA LYS A 19 3.44 -14.29 16.66
C LYS A 19 4.89 -14.08 16.23
N ARG A 20 5.30 -14.72 15.13
CA ARG A 20 6.64 -14.57 14.58
C ARG A 20 6.80 -13.13 14.11
N ARG A 21 7.84 -12.46 14.61
CA ARG A 21 8.18 -11.10 14.18
C ARG A 21 8.63 -11.16 12.72
N ASN A 22 8.10 -10.26 11.89
CA ASN A 22 8.55 -10.13 10.50
C ASN A 22 10.00 -9.63 10.49
N LYS A 23 10.80 -10.09 9.52
CA LYS A 23 12.13 -9.54 9.29
C LYS A 23 12.00 -8.04 8.94
N PRO A 24 12.97 -7.19 9.34
CA PRO A 24 12.97 -5.79 8.91
C PRO A 24 12.85 -5.71 7.39
N GLY A 25 12.10 -4.73 6.88
CA GLY A 25 11.80 -4.57 5.45
C GLY A 25 10.65 -5.44 4.90
N THR A 26 10.30 -6.56 5.53
CA THR A 26 9.22 -7.44 5.03
C THR A 26 7.84 -6.77 5.05
N VAL A 27 7.59 -5.92 6.05
CA VAL A 27 6.33 -5.16 6.16
C VAL A 27 6.29 -4.04 5.11
N ALA A 28 7.39 -3.29 4.97
CA ALA A 28 7.50 -2.22 3.99
C ALA A 28 7.31 -2.73 2.55
N LEU A 29 7.96 -3.84 2.17
CA LEU A 29 7.79 -4.43 0.84
C LEU A 29 6.35 -4.90 0.58
N ARG A 30 5.65 -5.37 1.61
CA ARG A 30 4.24 -5.76 1.50
C ARG A 30 3.33 -4.54 1.32
N GLU A 31 3.61 -3.47 2.04
CA GLU A 31 2.89 -2.19 1.93
C GLU A 31 3.13 -1.56 0.56
N ILE A 32 4.37 -1.51 0.07
CA ILE A 32 4.71 -1.02 -1.29
C ILE A 32 3.91 -1.79 -2.35
N LYS A 33 3.93 -3.13 -2.31
CA LYS A 33 3.15 -3.96 -3.26
C LYS A 33 1.65 -3.72 -3.15
N LYS A 34 1.13 -3.41 -1.95
CA LYS A 34 -0.29 -3.10 -1.75
C LYS A 34 -0.64 -1.74 -2.33
N LEU A 35 0.14 -0.71 -2.01
CA LEU A 35 -0.07 0.67 -2.47
C LEU A 35 0.13 0.82 -3.98
N GLN A 36 1.02 0.05 -4.59
CA GLN A 36 1.18 0.00 -6.04
C GLN A 36 0.06 -0.78 -6.75
N LYS A 37 -0.56 -1.76 -6.06
CA LYS A 37 -1.68 -2.54 -6.61
C LYS A 37 -3.02 -1.81 -6.52
N THR A 38 -3.21 -0.96 -5.52
CA THR A 38 -4.43 -0.19 -5.31
C THR A 38 -4.14 1.29 -5.42
N PHE A 39 -4.77 1.98 -6.37
CA PHE A 39 -4.65 3.43 -6.54
C PHE A 39 -5.51 4.19 -5.51
N GLN A 40 -5.31 3.92 -4.23
CA GLN A 40 -5.99 4.66 -3.17
C GLN A 40 -5.25 5.98 -2.94
N LEU A 41 -6.01 7.06 -2.78
CA LEU A 41 -5.47 8.37 -2.41
C LEU A 41 -4.64 8.23 -1.12
N LEU A 42 -3.32 8.42 -1.23
CA LEU A 42 -2.38 8.28 -0.10
C LEU A 42 -2.55 9.41 0.91
N ILE A 43 -2.94 10.59 0.41
CA ILE A 43 -3.20 11.78 1.21
C ILE A 43 -4.69 11.80 1.59
N PRO A 44 -5.03 11.98 2.88
CA PRO A 44 -6.43 12.13 3.29
C PRO A 44 -7.07 13.38 2.67
N TYR A 45 -8.35 13.32 2.29
CA TYR A 45 -9.05 14.42 1.60
C TYR A 45 -9.12 15.71 2.44
N ALA A 46 -9.40 15.60 3.74
CA ALA A 46 -9.57 16.77 4.62
C ALA A 46 -8.34 17.70 4.70
N PRO A 47 -7.11 17.22 4.96
CA PRO A 47 -5.91 18.07 4.93
C PRO A 47 -5.59 18.57 3.51
N PHE A 48 -5.83 17.78 2.46
CA PHE A 48 -5.63 18.21 1.08
C PHE A 48 -6.50 19.43 0.72
N VAL A 49 -7.79 19.39 1.05
CA VAL A 49 -8.71 20.52 0.81
C VAL A 49 -8.30 21.76 1.59
N ARG A 50 -7.78 21.61 2.81
CA ARG A 50 -7.27 22.76 3.60
C ARG A 50 -6.08 23.41 2.90
N CYS A 51 -5.10 22.62 2.45
CA CYS A 51 -3.96 23.12 1.68
C CYS A 51 -4.39 23.83 0.39
N VAL A 52 -5.30 23.24 -0.39
CA VAL A 52 -5.79 23.86 -1.63
C VAL A 52 -6.42 25.23 -1.35
N ARG A 53 -7.25 25.33 -0.31
CA ARG A 53 -7.87 26.61 0.07
C ARG A 53 -6.86 27.64 0.54
N GLU A 54 -5.86 27.22 1.31
CA GLU A 54 -4.77 28.11 1.76
C GLU A 54 -4.01 28.70 0.57
N ILE A 55 -3.58 27.86 -0.38
CA ILE A 55 -2.87 28.30 -1.59
C ILE A 55 -3.77 29.20 -2.45
N THR A 56 -5.04 28.83 -2.61
CA THR A 56 -6.00 29.63 -3.40
C THR A 56 -6.16 31.03 -2.82
N ASN A 57 -6.29 31.14 -1.50
CA ASN A 57 -6.41 32.43 -0.83
C ASN A 57 -5.15 33.30 -0.98
N GLN A 58 -3.97 32.68 -1.13
CA GLN A 58 -2.72 33.41 -1.37
C GLN A 58 -2.58 33.89 -2.84
N VAL A 59 -3.08 33.11 -3.81
CA VAL A 59 -2.90 33.39 -5.24
C VAL A 59 -4.02 34.25 -5.81
N SER A 60 -5.27 34.00 -5.44
CA SER A 60 -6.43 34.74 -5.92
C SER A 60 -7.55 34.70 -4.90
N SER A 61 -7.72 35.80 -4.17
CA SER A 61 -8.81 35.99 -3.20
C SER A 61 -10.22 36.02 -3.83
N LEU A 62 -10.30 36.05 -5.16
CA LEU A 62 -11.56 36.02 -5.91
C LEU A 62 -12.17 34.61 -6.00
N VAL A 63 -11.37 33.56 -5.82
CA VAL A 63 -11.84 32.17 -5.91
C VAL A 63 -12.27 31.69 -4.53
N THR A 64 -13.55 31.91 -4.19
CA THR A 64 -14.10 31.56 -2.88
C THR A 64 -14.66 30.14 -2.80
N ARG A 65 -15.02 29.52 -3.94
CA ARG A 65 -15.74 28.24 -3.98
C ARG A 65 -15.04 27.22 -4.87
N TRP A 66 -14.84 26.03 -4.32
CA TRP A 66 -14.34 24.85 -5.03
C TRP A 66 -15.47 23.82 -5.21
N THR A 67 -15.54 23.19 -6.39
CA THR A 67 -16.39 22.01 -6.61
C THR A 67 -15.70 20.77 -6.05
N PRO A 68 -16.45 19.78 -5.54
CA PRO A 68 -15.86 18.55 -5.02
C PRO A 68 -15.10 17.77 -6.11
N GLU A 69 -15.62 17.78 -7.34
CA GLU A 69 -14.99 17.14 -8.51
C GLU A 69 -13.64 17.78 -8.86
N ALA A 70 -13.54 19.12 -8.82
CA ALA A 70 -12.26 19.80 -9.08
C ALA A 70 -11.21 19.49 -8.01
N LEU A 71 -11.62 19.35 -6.74
CA LEU A 71 -10.71 18.96 -5.67
C LEU A 71 -10.21 17.52 -5.86
N LEU A 72 -11.08 16.61 -6.28
CA LEU A 72 -10.68 15.23 -6.60
C LEU A 72 -9.74 15.19 -7.80
N SER A 73 -10.02 15.93 -8.88
CA SER A 73 -9.15 15.94 -10.06
C SER A 73 -7.75 16.49 -9.76
N LEU A 74 -7.66 17.52 -8.90
CA LEU A 74 -6.37 18.03 -8.44
C LEU A 74 -5.60 16.99 -7.62
N GLN A 75 -6.31 16.26 -6.77
CA GLN A 75 -5.71 15.23 -5.93
C GLN A 75 -5.19 14.05 -6.75
N GLU A 76 -5.95 13.61 -7.76
CA GLU A 76 -5.53 12.55 -8.68
C GLU A 76 -4.31 12.97 -9.50
N ALA A 77 -4.30 14.20 -10.04
CA ALA A 77 -3.18 14.70 -10.82
C ALA A 77 -1.87 14.77 -10.01
N GLU A 78 -1.95 15.21 -8.75
CA GLU A 78 -0.79 15.28 -7.85
C GLU A 78 -0.28 13.88 -7.49
N SER A 79 -1.18 12.96 -7.11
CA SER A 79 -0.82 11.59 -6.76
C SER A 79 -0.34 10.74 -7.95
N GLN A 80 -0.81 11.02 -9.17
CA GLN A 80 -0.39 10.31 -10.39
C GLN A 80 0.95 10.79 -10.94
N SER A 81 1.35 12.02 -10.66
CA SER A 81 2.57 12.62 -11.25
C SER A 81 3.88 11.95 -10.81
N GLY A 82 3.87 11.15 -9.74
CA GLY A 82 5.05 10.47 -9.19
C GLY A 82 5.33 9.05 -9.71
N SER A 83 4.43 8.40 -10.45
CA SER A 83 4.51 6.95 -10.75
C SER A 83 5.10 6.59 -12.12
N ARG A 84 5.56 7.57 -12.92
CA ARG A 84 6.08 7.25 -14.27
C ARG A 84 7.47 6.59 -14.27
N VAL A 85 8.15 6.52 -13.13
CA VAL A 85 9.40 5.76 -12.98
C VAL A 85 9.17 4.25 -12.91
N ASP A 86 7.97 3.81 -12.49
CA ASP A 86 7.63 2.39 -12.32
C ASP A 86 6.90 1.81 -13.55
N ASP A 87 6.22 2.67 -14.32
CA ASP A 87 5.45 2.27 -15.51
C ASP A 87 6.36 1.70 -16.64
N ILE A 88 7.64 2.08 -16.70
CA ILE A 88 8.61 1.49 -17.63
C ILE A 88 8.99 0.06 -17.20
N ALA A 89 9.16 -0.18 -15.89
CA ALA A 89 9.54 -1.49 -15.37
C ALA A 89 8.44 -2.55 -15.61
N CYS A 90 7.17 -2.13 -15.64
CA CYS A 90 6.06 -3.05 -15.86
C CYS A 90 5.70 -3.25 -17.34
N LYS A 91 6.04 -2.31 -18.25
CA LYS A 91 5.86 -2.49 -19.71
C LYS A 91 6.95 -3.34 -20.36
N ILE A 92 8.13 -3.40 -19.76
CA ILE A 92 9.22 -4.32 -20.15
C ILE A 92 9.08 -5.60 -19.32
N GLY A 93 8.01 -6.35 -19.55
CA GLY A 93 7.89 -7.74 -19.11
C GLY A 93 8.86 -8.64 -19.88
N GLY A 94 10.16 -8.49 -19.66
CA GLY A 94 11.18 -9.14 -20.48
C GLY A 94 12.48 -9.52 -19.78
N ILE A 95 12.60 -9.40 -18.45
CA ILE A 95 13.78 -9.93 -17.74
C ILE A 95 13.32 -10.59 -16.44
N SER A 96 12.84 -11.83 -16.61
CA SER A 96 13.23 -12.92 -15.73
C SER A 96 14.73 -12.80 -15.45
N GLU A 97 15.16 -12.97 -14.19
CA GLU A 97 16.56 -13.15 -13.75
C GLU A 97 17.29 -11.90 -13.22
N TYR A 98 17.06 -11.59 -11.94
CA TYR A 98 18.06 -11.11 -10.99
C TYR A 98 17.70 -11.79 -9.64
N PHE A 99 17.99 -13.09 -9.42
CA PHE A 99 19.28 -13.63 -8.97
C PHE A 99 19.82 -12.80 -7.79
N VAL A 100 19.60 -13.14 -6.51
CA VAL A 100 20.21 -14.20 -5.66
C VAL A 100 21.76 -14.18 -5.73
N ASP A 101 22.41 -14.24 -4.56
CA ASP A 101 23.86 -14.37 -4.27
C ASP A 101 24.75 -13.11 -4.32
N ASP A 102 24.92 -12.44 -3.16
CA ASP A 102 26.06 -12.59 -2.21
C ASP A 102 25.59 -12.20 -0.78
#